data_AF-A0ABD5WTP4-F1
#
_entry.id   AF-A0ABD5WTP4-F1
#
_cell.length_a   1.000
_cell.length_b   1.000
_cell.length_c   1.000
_cell.angle_alpha   90.00
_cell.angle_beta   90.00
_cell.angle_gamma   90.00
#
_symmetry.space_group_name_H-M   'P 1'
#
loop_
_entity.id
_entity.type
_entity.pdbx_description
1 polymer ?
#
loop_
_entity_poly.entity_id
_entity_poly.type
_entity_poly.pdbx_seq_one_letter_code
_entity_poly.pdbx_strand_id
1 'polypeptide(L)'
;MTDWRAVAWGALVFLVVAAFGTAIPVVGQIGAGLLGGAVAGYLAGGGLGNGAYHGLLAGSVTGVAYTVLFALLGSVFGLAGAGPLGGLVGGAGVFLLGFVVTLVFAIDSAIAGAVGGVLAE
;
A
#
# COMPACT_ATOMS: atom_id res chain seq x y z
N MET A 1 11.82 -16.22 8.15
CA MET A 1 12.61 -14.98 8.21
C MET A 1 12.10 -14.06 7.12
N THR A 2 12.16 -12.74 7.30
CA THR A 2 11.64 -11.80 6.29
C THR A 2 12.56 -11.74 5.08
N ASP A 3 12.05 -12.11 3.91
CA ASP A 3 12.67 -11.84 2.61
C ASP A 3 12.31 -10.42 2.17
N TRP A 4 13.21 -9.48 2.45
CA TRP A 4 13.04 -8.07 2.07
C TRP A 4 13.05 -7.83 0.56
N ARG A 5 13.65 -8.74 -0.24
CA ARG A 5 13.61 -8.63 -1.69
C ARG A 5 12.20 -8.94 -2.20
N ALA A 6 11.53 -9.95 -1.65
CA ALA A 6 10.14 -10.25 -1.97
C ALA A 6 9.22 -9.08 -1.59
N VAL A 7 9.38 -8.53 -0.38
CA VAL A 7 8.64 -7.34 0.07
C VAL A 7 8.87 -6.15 -0.85
N ALA A 8 10.12 -5.86 -1.22
CA ALA A 8 10.45 -4.72 -2.08
C ALA A 8 9.82 -4.83 -3.48
N TRP A 9 9.84 -6.02 -4.09
CA TRP A 9 9.21 -6.23 -5.40
C TRP A 9 7.69 -6.16 -5.32
N GLY A 10 7.07 -6.75 -4.31
CA GLY A 10 5.62 -6.62 -4.10
C GLY A 10 5.20 -5.17 -3.84
N ALA A 11 5.97 -4.45 -3.04
CA ALA A 11 5.73 -3.03 -2.78
C ALA A 11 5.89 -2.17 -4.03
N LEU A 12 6.90 -2.46 -4.87
CA LEU A 12 7.08 -1.75 -6.14
C LEU A 12 5.90 -1.99 -7.09
N VAL A 13 5.44 -3.25 -7.22
CA VAL A 13 4.28 -3.60 -8.05
C VAL A 13 3.02 -2.90 -7.52
N PHE A 14 2.78 -2.98 -6.21
CA PHE A 14 1.68 -2.25 -5.57
C PHE A 14 1.79 -0.76 -5.94
N LEU A 15 2.91 -0.11 -5.67
CA LEU A 15 3.09 1.33 -5.86
C LEU A 15 2.80 1.76 -7.31
N VAL A 16 3.33 1.03 -8.29
CA VAL A 16 3.11 1.32 -9.71
C VAL A 16 1.63 1.17 -10.05
N VAL A 17 1.00 0.06 -9.68
CA VAL A 17 -0.42 -0.18 -9.98
C VAL A 17 -1.30 0.85 -9.28
N ALA A 18 -1.01 1.19 -8.01
CA ALA A 18 -1.75 2.19 -7.25
C ALA A 18 -1.62 3.59 -7.86
N ALA A 19 -0.44 3.97 -8.34
CA ALA A 19 -0.22 5.24 -9.01
C ALA A 19 -1.17 5.42 -10.20
N PHE A 20 -1.25 4.43 -11.10
CA PHE A 20 -2.22 4.46 -12.20
C PHE A 20 -3.67 4.26 -11.71
N GLY A 21 -3.85 3.42 -10.71
CA GLY A 21 -5.14 3.10 -10.08
C GLY A 21 -5.80 4.30 -9.38
N THR A 22 -5.06 5.38 -9.10
CA THR A 22 -5.64 6.63 -8.58
C THR A 22 -6.71 7.20 -9.51
N ALA A 23 -6.63 6.94 -10.81
CA ALA A 23 -7.63 7.34 -11.78
C ALA A 23 -9.00 6.69 -11.53
N ILE A 24 -9.03 5.54 -10.84
CA ILE A 24 -10.24 4.79 -10.47
C ILE A 24 -10.13 4.42 -8.98
N PRO A 25 -10.42 5.38 -8.07
CA PRO A 25 -10.22 5.19 -6.64
C PRO A 25 -10.93 3.94 -6.11
N VAL A 26 -10.40 3.39 -5.02
CA VAL A 26 -10.85 2.14 -4.39
C VAL A 26 -10.52 0.91 -5.23
N VAL A 27 -11.04 0.82 -6.47
CA VAL A 27 -10.79 -0.32 -7.36
C VAL A 27 -9.30 -0.44 -7.70
N GLY A 28 -8.66 0.67 -8.03
CA GLY A 28 -7.23 0.71 -8.34
C GLY A 28 -6.36 0.27 -7.18
N GLN A 29 -6.69 0.68 -5.96
CA GLN A 29 -5.93 0.36 -4.74
C GLN A 29 -6.14 -1.09 -4.30
N ILE A 30 -7.36 -1.61 -4.42
CA ILE A 30 -7.63 -3.04 -4.19
C ILE A 30 -6.82 -3.87 -5.20
N GLY A 31 -6.89 -3.53 -6.48
CA GLY A 31 -6.12 -4.22 -7.51
C GLY A 31 -4.61 -4.16 -7.27
N ALA A 32 -4.11 -3.01 -6.82
CA ALA A 32 -2.71 -2.84 -6.46
C ALA A 32 -2.29 -3.68 -5.26
N GLY A 33 -3.12 -3.72 -4.21
CA GLY A 33 -2.91 -4.58 -3.03
C GLY A 33 -2.89 -6.05 -3.39
N LEU A 34 -3.86 -6.50 -4.17
CA LEU A 34 -3.92 -7.88 -4.64
C LEU A 34 -2.69 -8.26 -5.47
N LEU A 35 -2.29 -7.43 -6.45
CA LEU A 35 -1.15 -7.73 -7.31
C LEU A 35 0.19 -7.67 -6.56
N GLY A 36 0.42 -6.61 -5.78
CA GLY A 36 1.65 -6.46 -5.02
C GLY A 36 1.80 -7.50 -3.90
N GLY A 37 0.71 -7.78 -3.18
CA GLY A 37 0.63 -8.82 -2.18
C GLY A 37 0.93 -10.20 -2.76
N ALA A 38 0.27 -10.57 -3.87
CA ALA A 38 0.53 -11.84 -4.55
C ALA A 38 1.98 -11.98 -5.01
N VAL A 39 2.59 -10.92 -5.55
CA VAL A 39 4.01 -10.92 -5.95
C VAL A 39 4.92 -11.12 -4.75
N ALA A 40 4.70 -10.41 -3.64
CA ALA A 40 5.48 -10.60 -2.42
C ALA A 40 5.35 -12.02 -1.88
N GLY A 41 4.13 -12.55 -1.85
CA GLY A 41 3.87 -13.91 -1.39
C GLY A 41 4.52 -14.97 -2.28
N TYR A 42 4.37 -14.85 -3.60
CA TYR A 42 4.93 -15.77 -4.58
C TYR A 42 6.46 -15.79 -4.53
N LEU A 43 7.11 -14.63 -4.42
CA LEU A 43 8.56 -14.55 -4.32
C LEU A 43 9.10 -15.06 -2.99
N ALA A 44 8.35 -14.91 -1.90
CA ALA A 44 8.75 -15.40 -0.58
C ALA A 44 8.53 -16.92 -0.42
N GLY A 45 7.57 -17.50 -1.14
CA GLY A 45 7.20 -18.92 -1.05
C GLY A 45 6.78 -19.35 0.36
N GLY A 46 6.94 -20.64 0.68
CA GLY A 46 6.80 -21.15 2.05
C GLY A 46 5.35 -21.19 2.58
N GLY A 47 4.37 -21.26 1.68
CA GLY A 47 2.97 -21.51 2.00
C GLY A 47 2.17 -20.31 2.53
N LEU A 48 0.95 -20.60 3.01
CA LEU A 48 -0.06 -19.59 3.38
C LEU A 48 0.47 -18.54 4.35
N GLY A 49 1.06 -18.96 5.48
CA GLY A 49 1.48 -18.04 6.54
C GLY A 49 2.65 -17.16 6.13
N ASN A 50 3.64 -17.73 5.45
CA ASN A 50 4.80 -16.98 4.99
C ASN A 50 4.40 -15.99 3.89
N GLY A 51 3.57 -16.42 2.93
CA GLY A 51 3.05 -15.54 1.90
C GLY A 51 2.21 -14.39 2.46
N ALA A 52 1.30 -14.67 3.41
CA ALA A 52 0.47 -13.64 4.03
C ALA A 52 1.30 -12.57 4.75
N TYR A 53 2.35 -13.00 5.47
CA TYR A 53 3.26 -12.10 6.17
C TYR A 53 4.00 -11.15 5.22
N HIS A 54 4.56 -11.66 4.11
CA HIS A 54 5.26 -10.84 3.14
C HIS A 54 4.32 -9.93 2.35
N GLY A 55 3.12 -10.41 2.02
CA GLY A 55 2.06 -9.60 1.41
C GLY A 55 1.60 -8.45 2.33
N LEU A 56 1.41 -8.71 3.62
CA LEU A 56 1.06 -7.70 4.62
C LEU A 56 2.14 -6.62 4.72
N LEU A 57 3.43 -7.02 4.78
CA LEU A 57 4.55 -6.09 4.82
C LEU A 57 4.63 -5.24 3.56
N ALA A 58 4.51 -5.84 2.38
CA ALA A 58 4.52 -5.11 1.11
C ALA A 58 3.38 -4.09 1.02
N GLY A 59 2.17 -4.49 1.41
CA GLY A 59 1.00 -3.62 1.46
C GLY A 59 1.15 -2.50 2.47
N SER A 60 1.68 -2.78 3.67
CA SER A 60 1.87 -1.78 4.72
C SER A 60 2.92 -0.74 4.34
N VAL A 61 4.08 -1.18 3.82
CA VAL A 61 5.15 -0.28 3.37
C VAL A 61 4.64 0.64 2.26
N THR A 62 3.93 0.06 1.29
CA THR A 62 3.39 0.84 0.17
C THR A 62 2.32 1.80 0.64
N GLY A 63 1.34 1.34 1.42
CA GLY A 63 0.25 2.18 1.91
C GLY A 63 0.74 3.34 2.76
N VAL A 64 1.75 3.14 3.63
CA VAL A 64 2.38 4.22 4.39
C VAL A 64 3.06 5.21 3.46
N ALA A 65 3.88 4.75 2.52
CA ALA A 65 4.56 5.63 1.56
C ALA A 65 3.56 6.46 0.74
N TYR A 66 2.48 5.82 0.30
CA TYR A 66 1.39 6.44 -0.43
C TYR A 66 0.65 7.48 0.41
N THR A 67 0.29 7.12 1.64
CA THR A 67 -0.35 8.02 2.60
C THR A 67 0.49 9.26 2.86
N VAL A 68 1.79 9.09 3.06
CA VAL A 68 2.71 10.22 3.27
C VAL A 68 2.77 11.11 2.03
N LEU A 69 2.88 10.53 0.83
CA LEU A 69 2.87 11.30 -0.41
C LEU A 69 1.60 12.15 -0.55
N PHE A 70 0.42 11.54 -0.37
CA PHE A 70 -0.84 12.27 -0.49
C PHE A 70 -1.05 13.27 0.65
N ALA A 71 -0.56 13.00 1.86
CA ALA A 71 -0.56 13.96 2.94
C ALA A 71 0.28 15.20 2.60
N LEU A 72 1.46 15.02 2.01
CA LEU A 72 2.28 16.13 1.54
C LEU A 72 1.57 16.94 0.45
N LEU A 73 0.91 16.28 -0.51
CA LEU A 73 0.11 16.96 -1.53
C LEU A 73 -1.07 17.71 -0.89
N GLY A 74 -1.78 17.10 0.05
CA GLY A 74 -2.83 17.73 0.83
C GLY A 74 -2.35 18.98 1.57
N SER A 75 -1.15 18.94 2.15
CA SER A 75 -0.52 20.12 2.75
C SER A 75 -0.24 21.22 1.74
N VAL A 76 0.29 20.88 0.56
CA VAL A 76 0.60 21.86 -0.50
C VAL A 76 -0.67 22.54 -1.00
N PHE A 77 -1.71 21.77 -1.33
CA PHE A 77 -2.98 22.33 -1.80
C PHE A 77 -3.71 23.11 -0.71
N GLY A 78 -3.70 22.60 0.52
CA GLY A 78 -4.27 23.29 1.67
C GLY A 78 -3.58 24.63 1.95
N LEU A 79 -2.24 24.67 1.85
CA LEU A 79 -1.45 25.88 2.03
C LEU A 79 -1.79 26.92 0.96
N ALA A 80 -1.91 26.50 -0.30
CA ALA A 80 -2.25 27.38 -1.41
C ALA A 80 -3.68 27.93 -1.33
N GLY A 81 -4.63 27.16 -0.81
CA GLY A 81 -6.05 27.55 -0.74
C GLY A 81 -6.45 28.35 0.50
N ALA A 82 -5.85 28.07 1.66
CA ALA A 82 -6.28 28.63 2.94
C ALA A 82 -5.12 29.00 3.90
N GLY A 83 -3.92 29.20 3.37
CA GLY A 83 -2.75 29.62 4.14
C GLY A 83 -2.23 28.54 5.11
N PRO A 84 -1.44 28.91 6.13
CA PRO A 84 -0.75 27.94 6.99
C PRO A 84 -1.66 26.92 7.68
N LEU A 85 -2.83 27.37 8.16
CA LEU A 85 -3.81 26.47 8.77
C LEU A 85 -4.42 25.51 7.74
N GLY A 86 -4.69 25.98 6.53
CA GLY A 86 -5.12 25.13 5.42
C GLY A 86 -4.12 24.02 5.12
N GLY A 87 -2.82 24.35 5.10
CA GLY A 87 -1.76 23.37 4.87
C GLY A 87 -1.68 22.32 5.97
N LEU A 88 -1.75 22.73 7.23
CA LEU A 88 -1.76 21.81 8.36
C LEU A 88 -2.98 20.86 8.31
N VAL A 89 -4.18 21.41 8.12
CA VAL A 89 -5.43 20.63 8.10
C VAL A 89 -5.48 19.70 6.88
N GLY A 90 -5.08 20.20 5.72
CA GLY A 90 -5.01 19.41 4.48
C GLY A 90 -4.09 18.21 4.62
N GLY A 91 -2.89 18.40 5.15
CA GLY A 91 -1.95 17.30 5.35
C GLY A 91 -2.38 16.32 6.44
N ALA A 92 -2.74 16.83 7.62
CA ALA A 92 -3.12 15.98 8.74
C ALA A 92 -4.40 15.17 8.45
N GLY A 93 -5.39 15.78 7.81
CA GLY A 93 -6.62 15.11 7.41
C GLY A 93 -6.37 13.97 6.42
N VAL A 94 -5.56 14.23 5.38
CA VAL A 94 -5.19 13.21 4.39
C VAL A 94 -4.33 12.12 5.03
N PHE A 95 -3.41 12.45 5.94
CA PHE A 95 -2.61 11.46 6.64
C PHE A 95 -3.48 10.52 7.49
N LEU A 96 -4.38 11.07 8.30
CA LEU A 96 -5.26 10.26 9.17
C LEU A 96 -6.16 9.34 8.36
N LEU A 97 -6.80 9.87 7.31
CA LEU A 97 -7.63 9.06 6.42
C LEU A 97 -6.80 8.00 5.69
N GLY A 98 -5.67 8.40 5.11
CA GLY A 98 -4.77 7.50 4.39
C GLY A 98 -4.19 6.40 5.28
N PHE A 99 -3.91 6.69 6.56
CA PHE A 99 -3.47 5.69 7.51
C PHE A 99 -4.53 4.61 7.75
N VAL A 100 -5.79 5.00 7.95
CA VAL A 100 -6.90 4.04 8.08
C VAL A 100 -7.05 3.21 6.81
N VAL A 101 -6.99 3.86 5.64
CA VAL A 101 -7.07 3.20 4.34
C VAL A 101 -5.90 2.23 4.12
N THR A 102 -4.70 2.58 4.59
CA THR A 102 -3.52 1.71 4.57
C THR A 102 -3.75 0.43 5.35
N LEU A 103 -4.36 0.51 6.53
CA LEU A 103 -4.67 -0.68 7.33
C LEU A 103 -5.66 -1.60 6.59
N VAL A 104 -6.63 -1.04 5.88
CA VAL A 104 -7.59 -1.80 5.08
C VAL A 104 -6.90 -2.49 3.89
N PHE A 105 -6.12 -1.74 3.10
CA PHE A 105 -5.43 -2.29 1.93
C PHE A 105 -4.13 -3.07 2.25
N ALA A 106 -3.77 -3.19 3.52
CA ALA A 106 -2.79 -4.16 3.95
C ALA A 106 -3.41 -5.56 4.05
N ILE A 107 -4.73 -5.66 4.31
CA ILE A 107 -5.44 -6.92 4.51
C ILE A 107 -5.61 -7.68 3.19
N ASP A 108 -6.08 -7.03 2.13
CA ASP A 108 -6.20 -7.65 0.81
C ASP A 108 -4.82 -8.04 0.24
N SER A 109 -3.79 -7.22 0.46
CA SER A 109 -2.40 -7.56 0.15
C SER A 109 -1.91 -8.79 0.92
N ALA A 110 -2.27 -8.94 2.19
CA ALA A 110 -1.96 -10.14 2.97
C ALA A 110 -2.70 -11.38 2.43
N ILE A 111 -3.98 -11.25 2.09
CA ILE A 111 -4.77 -12.35 1.51
C ILE A 111 -4.16 -12.81 0.19
N ALA A 112 -3.84 -11.86 -0.70
CA ALA A 112 -3.21 -12.18 -1.97
C ALA A 112 -1.81 -12.76 -1.79
N GLY A 113 -1.05 -12.26 -0.81
CA GLY A 113 0.23 -12.85 -0.43
C GLY A 113 0.10 -14.30 0.02
N ALA A 114 -0.93 -14.63 0.80
CA ALA A 114 -1.19 -16.01 1.20
C ALA A 114 -1.39 -16.93 -0.02
N VAL A 115 -2.18 -16.47 -0.99
CA VAL A 115 -2.39 -17.18 -2.27
C VAL A 115 -1.08 -17.32 -3.03
N GLY A 116 -0.31 -16.24 -3.17
CA GLY A 116 0.98 -16.27 -3.85
C GLY A 116 1.97 -17.27 -3.22
N GLY A 117 2.04 -17.29 -1.89
CA GLY A 117 2.94 -18.20 -1.15
C GLY A 117 2.59 -19.68 -1.32
N VAL A 118 1.31 -20.03 -1.44
CA VAL A 118 0.85 -21.40 -1.73
C VAL A 118 1.17 -21.81 -3.16
N LEU A 119 1.03 -20.90 -4.11
CA LEU A 119 1.31 -21.18 -5.53
C LEU A 119 2.81 -21.38 -5.83
N ALA A 120 3.68 -20.95 -4.91
CA ALA A 120 5.14 -21.08 -5.00
C ALA A 120 5.72 -22.18 -4.09
N GLU A 121 4.86 -22.90 -3.37
CA GLU A 121 5.21 -24.08 -2.56
C GLU A 121 5.22 -25.36 -3.41
#